data_AF-A0A7S1MLJ2-F1
#
_entry.id   AF-A0A7S1MLJ2-F1
#
_cell.length_a   1.000
_cell.length_b   1.000
_cell.length_c   1.000
_cell.angle_alpha   90.00
_cell.angle_beta   90.00
_cell.angle_gamma   90.00
#
_symmetry.space_group_name_H-M   'P 1'
#
loop_
_entity.id
_entity.type
_entity.pdbx_description
1 polymer ?
#
loop_
_entity_poly.entity_id
_entity_poly.type
_entity_poly.pdbx_seq_one_letter_code
_entity_poly.pdbx_strand_id
1 'polypeptide(L)'
;VTILRHGLMLVGPTGSGKTANYQALQWGMGHIAQQQAKGNFSEFPKTQKVVTHTCNPKSITMDQLYGAYDRNTGEWNDGTLSVLFRDAAYAQDGAKHWVLFDGPVDALWIESMNTVLDENKKLCLVSGEIIQMSKDMTMMFEVEDLSEASPATVSRC
;
A
#
# COMPACT_ATOMS: atom_id res chain seq x y z
N VAL A 1 15.01 1.17 -6.14
CA VAL A 1 14.95 0.67 -4.73
C VAL A 1 13.48 0.43 -4.46
N THR A 2 12.85 -0.64 -4.90
CA THR A 2 13.08 -2.09 -4.75
C THR A 2 12.79 -2.79 -6.09
N ILE A 3 13.68 -3.65 -6.54
CA ILE A 3 13.63 -4.23 -7.91
C ILE A 3 12.93 -5.60 -7.92
N LEU A 4 12.73 -6.23 -6.74
CA LEU A 4 12.31 -7.63 -6.62
C LEU A 4 10.95 -7.86 -5.96
N ARG A 5 10.45 -6.92 -5.14
CA ARG A 5 9.21 -7.08 -4.35
C ARG A 5 8.41 -5.78 -4.31
N HIS A 6 7.09 -5.93 -4.36
CA HIS A 6 6.11 -4.84 -4.32
C HIS A 6 5.42 -4.69 -2.96
N GLY A 7 5.69 -5.59 -2.02
CA GLY A 7 5.39 -5.44 -0.59
C GLY A 7 6.64 -5.03 0.19
N LEU A 8 6.49 -4.25 1.26
CA LEU A 8 7.56 -3.84 2.17
C LEU A 8 7.02 -3.78 3.60
N MET A 9 7.80 -4.27 4.57
CA MET A 9 7.48 -4.16 5.99
C MET A 9 8.47 -3.24 6.70
N LEU A 10 7.97 -2.18 7.32
CA LEU A 10 8.70 -1.31 8.24
C LEU A 10 8.44 -1.81 9.66
N VAL A 11 9.40 -2.53 10.23
CA VAL A 11 9.28 -3.18 11.53
C VAL A 11 10.05 -2.41 12.59
N GLY A 12 9.43 -2.16 13.74
CA GLY A 12 10.09 -1.61 14.92
C GLY A 12 9.13 -0.89 15.85
N PRO A 13 9.53 -0.58 17.08
CA PRO A 13 8.64 -0.01 18.09
C PRO A 13 8.08 1.35 17.68
N THR A 14 6.99 1.75 18.32
CA THR A 14 6.44 3.10 18.18
C THR A 14 7.50 4.15 18.56
N GLY A 15 7.61 5.22 17.77
CA GLY A 15 8.62 6.27 17.99
C GLY A 15 10.02 5.98 17.46
N SER A 16 10.26 4.83 16.82
CA SER A 16 11.57 4.49 16.20
C SER A 16 11.88 5.24 14.89
N GLY A 17 11.01 6.17 14.47
CA GLY A 17 11.23 7.00 13.29
C GLY A 17 10.86 6.35 11.95
N LYS A 18 10.13 5.22 11.94
CA LYS A 18 9.64 4.55 10.71
C LYS A 18 8.87 5.52 9.80
N THR A 19 7.93 6.25 10.38
CA THR A 19 7.15 7.27 9.67
C THR A 19 8.05 8.36 9.07
N ALA A 20 8.96 8.90 9.88
CA ALA A 20 9.89 9.93 9.45
C ALA A 20 10.82 9.44 8.31
N ASN A 21 11.20 8.16 8.34
CA ASN A 21 12.08 7.55 7.34
C ASN A 21 11.41 7.51 5.95
N TYR A 22 10.20 6.93 5.85
CA TYR A 22 9.53 6.89 4.54
C TYR A 22 9.12 8.30 4.07
N GLN A 23 8.76 9.21 4.98
CA GLN A 23 8.45 10.60 4.64
C GLN A 23 9.68 11.35 4.10
N ALA A 24 10.85 11.15 4.70
CA ALA A 24 12.10 11.71 4.20
C ALA A 24 12.44 11.17 2.80
N LEU A 25 12.23 9.87 2.57
CA LEU A 25 12.40 9.28 1.25
C LEU A 25 11.40 9.85 0.22
N GLN A 26 10.13 9.94 0.57
CA GLN A 26 9.08 10.55 -0.25
C GLN A 26 9.44 11.99 -0.64
N TRP A 27 9.91 12.79 0.34
CA TRP A 27 10.34 14.17 0.11
C TRP A 27 11.55 14.22 -0.84
N GLY A 28 12.58 13.41 -0.59
CA GLY A 28 13.78 13.36 -1.42
C GLY A 28 13.47 12.96 -2.86
N MET A 29 12.64 11.93 -3.05
CA MET A 29 12.19 11.49 -4.38
C MET A 29 11.39 12.59 -5.10
N GLY A 30 10.49 13.27 -4.38
CA GLY A 30 9.74 14.40 -4.93
C GLY A 30 10.63 15.55 -5.36
N HIS A 31 11.63 15.89 -4.54
CA HIS A 31 12.60 16.95 -4.86
C HIS A 31 13.43 16.61 -6.10
N ILE A 32 13.96 15.38 -6.18
CA ILE A 32 14.73 14.93 -7.35
C ILE A 32 13.85 14.94 -8.61
N ALA A 33 12.63 14.41 -8.54
CA ALA A 33 11.68 14.40 -9.66
C ALA A 33 11.39 15.83 -10.17
N GLN A 34 11.22 16.79 -9.27
CA GLN A 34 11.01 18.19 -9.62
C GLN A 34 12.24 18.81 -10.30
N GLN A 35 13.45 18.49 -9.85
CA GLN A 35 14.68 18.99 -10.47
C GLN A 35 14.92 18.36 -11.85
N GLN A 36 14.61 17.07 -12.01
CA GLN A 36 14.65 16.39 -13.31
C GLN A 36 13.66 16.98 -14.32
N ALA A 37 12.47 17.39 -13.88
CA ALA A 37 11.51 18.10 -14.73
C ALA A 37 12.03 19.46 -15.22
N LYS A 38 12.99 20.07 -14.52
CA LYS A 38 13.66 21.32 -14.90
C LYS A 38 14.92 21.11 -15.75
N GLY A 39 15.27 19.86 -16.06
CA GLY A 39 16.48 19.51 -16.82
C GLY A 39 17.75 19.34 -15.98
N ASN A 40 17.66 19.44 -14.64
CA ASN A 40 18.78 19.18 -13.73
C ASN A 40 18.84 17.68 -13.38
N PHE A 41 20.01 17.15 -12.99
CA PHE A 41 20.17 15.74 -12.56
C PHE A 41 19.77 14.69 -13.64
N SER A 42 19.92 15.02 -14.93
CA SER A 42 19.65 14.12 -16.05
C SER A 42 20.58 12.90 -16.10
N GLU A 43 21.73 12.98 -15.42
CA GLU A 43 22.69 11.89 -15.24
C GLU A 43 22.21 10.79 -14.27
N PHE A 44 21.23 11.11 -13.41
CA PHE A 44 20.66 10.17 -12.46
C PHE A 44 19.45 9.45 -13.04
N PRO A 45 19.15 8.21 -12.59
CA PRO A 45 17.94 7.50 -13.00
C PRO A 45 16.67 8.34 -12.80
N LYS A 46 15.72 8.21 -13.72
CA LYS A 46 14.45 8.91 -13.65
C LYS A 46 13.73 8.56 -12.34
N THR A 47 13.45 9.58 -11.54
CA THR A 47 12.75 9.47 -10.27
C THR A 47 11.33 10.00 -10.42
N GLN A 48 10.38 9.35 -9.74
CA GLN A 48 8.98 9.74 -9.74
C GLN A 48 8.65 10.39 -8.39
N LYS A 49 7.75 11.38 -8.42
CA LYS A 49 7.09 11.86 -7.19
C LYS A 49 6.36 10.68 -6.54
N VAL A 50 6.28 10.69 -5.22
CA VAL A 50 5.58 9.67 -4.45
C VAL A 50 4.32 10.26 -3.82
N VAL A 51 3.19 9.55 -3.96
CA VAL A 51 1.92 9.81 -3.29
C VAL A 51 1.65 8.67 -2.33
N THR A 52 1.30 8.99 -1.08
CA THR A 52 1.09 8.00 -0.02
C THR A 52 -0.39 7.95 0.34
N HIS A 53 -0.94 6.75 0.41
CA HIS A 53 -2.30 6.42 0.79
C HIS A 53 -2.25 5.61 2.07
N THR A 54 -2.59 6.22 3.20
CA THR A 54 -2.43 5.59 4.52
C THR A 54 -3.77 5.16 5.09
N CYS A 55 -3.85 3.95 5.64
CA CYS A 55 -4.98 3.52 6.45
C CYS A 55 -4.52 2.68 7.65
N ASN A 56 -5.28 2.74 8.75
CA ASN A 56 -5.07 1.86 9.89
C ASN A 56 -6.12 0.74 9.85
N PRO A 57 -5.74 -0.50 9.50
CA PRO A 57 -6.70 -1.59 9.29
C PRO A 57 -7.41 -2.04 10.56
N LYS A 58 -6.86 -1.76 11.74
CA LYS A 58 -7.45 -2.12 13.05
C LYS A 58 -8.35 -1.02 13.62
N SER A 59 -8.32 0.18 13.04
CA SER A 59 -9.19 1.29 13.46
C SER A 59 -10.62 1.18 12.93
N ILE A 60 -10.86 0.26 11.98
CA ILE A 60 -12.13 0.04 11.32
C ILE A 60 -12.49 -1.45 11.30
N THR A 61 -13.76 -1.74 11.06
CA THR A 61 -14.23 -3.13 10.92
C THR A 61 -13.81 -3.74 9.59
N MET A 62 -13.84 -5.07 9.48
CA MET A 62 -13.53 -5.78 8.23
C MET A 62 -14.45 -5.38 7.08
N ASP A 63 -15.74 -5.23 7.37
CA ASP A 63 -16.75 -4.75 6.41
C ASP A 63 -16.42 -3.33 5.92
N GLN A 64 -15.93 -2.46 6.80
CA GLN A 64 -15.49 -1.10 6.42
C GLN A 64 -14.13 -1.08 5.72
N LEU A 65 -13.27 -2.07 5.95
CA LEU A 65 -11.96 -2.17 5.32
C LEU A 65 -12.10 -2.66 3.88
N TYR A 66 -12.80 -3.79 3.67
CA TYR A 66 -12.91 -4.47 2.38
C TYR A 66 -14.20 -4.19 1.62
N GLY A 67 -15.22 -3.68 2.30
CA GLY A 67 -16.56 -3.52 1.77
C GLY A 67 -17.47 -4.69 2.17
N ALA A 68 -18.75 -4.41 2.21
CA ALA A 68 -19.78 -5.38 2.54
C ALA A 68 -21.12 -4.99 1.91
N TYR A 69 -22.00 -5.98 1.75
CA TYR A 69 -23.38 -5.73 1.36
C TYR A 69 -24.18 -5.20 2.56
N ASP A 70 -24.90 -4.10 2.37
CA ASP A 70 -25.84 -3.59 3.35
C ASP A 70 -26.96 -4.62 3.55
N ARG A 71 -27.23 -4.99 4.81
CA ARG A 71 -28.21 -6.03 5.14
C ARG A 71 -29.65 -5.62 4.87
N ASN A 72 -29.94 -4.31 4.84
CA ASN A 72 -31.27 -3.76 4.63
C ASN A 72 -31.54 -3.49 3.16
N THR A 73 -30.57 -2.90 2.43
CA THR A 73 -30.75 -2.52 1.02
C THR A 73 -30.26 -3.58 0.04
N GLY A 74 -29.35 -4.48 0.46
CA GLY A 74 -28.68 -5.43 -0.41
C GLY A 74 -27.66 -4.78 -1.36
N GLU A 75 -27.38 -3.49 -1.21
CA GLU A 75 -26.41 -2.77 -2.03
C GLU A 75 -24.98 -2.98 -1.51
N TRP A 76 -24.02 -2.98 -2.43
CA TRP A 76 -22.61 -3.07 -2.08
C TRP A 76 -22.09 -1.72 -1.58
N ASN A 77 -21.46 -1.72 -0.41
CA ASN A 77 -20.70 -0.59 0.11
C ASN A 77 -19.20 -0.87 -0.01
N ASP A 78 -18.48 -0.01 -0.70
CA ASP A 78 -17.02 -0.09 -0.83
C ASP A 78 -16.33 0.16 0.51
N GLY A 79 -15.28 -0.61 0.77
CA GLY A 79 -14.41 -0.43 1.93
C GLY A 79 -13.28 0.55 1.68
N THR A 80 -12.73 1.13 2.75
CA THR A 80 -11.62 2.10 2.70
C THR A 80 -10.42 1.56 1.92
N LEU A 81 -10.05 0.29 2.11
CA LEU A 81 -8.92 -0.31 1.40
C LEU A 81 -9.22 -0.41 -0.10
N SER A 82 -10.43 -0.83 -0.46
CA SER A 82 -10.84 -0.95 -1.87
C SER A 82 -10.74 0.39 -2.60
N VAL A 83 -11.21 1.47 -1.96
CA VAL A 83 -11.14 2.83 -2.52
C VAL A 83 -9.68 3.28 -2.68
N LEU A 84 -8.87 3.21 -1.62
CA LEU A 84 -7.46 3.63 -1.67
C LEU A 84 -6.65 2.82 -2.70
N PHE A 85 -6.89 1.52 -2.78
CA PHE A 85 -6.21 0.64 -3.73
C PHE A 85 -6.63 0.96 -5.17
N ARG A 86 -7.93 1.22 -5.40
CA ARG A 86 -8.46 1.60 -6.72
C ARG A 86 -7.89 2.94 -7.18
N ASP A 87 -7.86 3.94 -6.30
CA ASP A 87 -7.29 5.25 -6.58
C ASP A 87 -5.81 5.15 -6.95
N ALA A 88 -5.05 4.33 -6.23
CA ALA A 88 -3.64 4.08 -6.53
C ALA A 88 -3.41 3.26 -7.81
N ALA A 89 -4.29 2.30 -8.11
CA ALA A 89 -4.18 1.41 -9.27
C ALA A 89 -4.49 2.12 -10.60
N TYR A 90 -5.46 3.03 -10.58
CA TYR A 90 -5.92 3.74 -11.77
C TYR A 90 -5.38 5.16 -11.92
N ALA A 91 -4.51 5.61 -11.00
CA ALA A 91 -3.83 6.89 -11.13
C ALA A 91 -2.99 6.96 -12.43
N GLN A 92 -3.14 8.06 -13.16
CA GLN A 92 -2.44 8.35 -14.41
C GLN A 92 -1.63 9.66 -14.31
N ASP A 93 -1.05 9.93 -13.15
CA ASP A 93 -0.24 11.13 -12.87
C ASP A 93 1.27 10.90 -13.07
N GLY A 94 1.68 9.67 -13.36
CA GLY A 94 3.07 9.26 -13.50
C GLY A 94 3.85 9.20 -12.19
N ALA A 95 3.17 9.35 -11.04
CA ALA A 95 3.74 9.21 -9.72
C ALA A 95 3.84 7.73 -9.30
N LYS A 96 4.63 7.48 -8.25
CA LYS A 96 4.57 6.24 -7.50
C LYS A 96 3.53 6.35 -6.40
N HIS A 97 2.73 5.30 -6.22
CA HIS A 97 1.70 5.25 -5.19
C HIS A 97 2.06 4.25 -4.11
N TRP A 98 2.29 4.73 -2.90
CA TRP A 98 2.51 3.87 -1.74
C TRP A 98 1.21 3.69 -0.98
N VAL A 99 0.73 2.46 -0.89
CA VAL A 99 -0.42 2.11 -0.04
C VAL A 99 0.13 1.59 1.28
N LEU A 100 -0.01 2.39 2.33
CA LEU A 100 0.57 2.17 3.65
C LEU A 100 -0.51 1.71 4.64
N PHE A 101 -0.26 0.58 5.28
CA PHE A 101 -1.04 0.10 6.41
C PHE A 101 -0.30 0.41 7.71
N ASP A 102 -0.84 1.32 8.51
CA ASP A 102 -0.26 1.73 9.80
C ASP A 102 -1.00 1.04 10.94
N GLY A 103 -0.43 -0.04 11.45
CA GLY A 103 -1.02 -0.85 12.50
C GLY A 103 -0.58 -2.32 12.43
N PRO A 104 -0.85 -3.10 13.48
CA PRO A 104 -0.41 -4.49 13.55
C PRO A 104 -1.08 -5.34 12.45
N VAL A 105 -0.28 -6.24 11.88
CA VAL A 105 -0.75 -7.26 10.93
C VAL A 105 -1.48 -8.35 11.70
N ASP A 106 -2.66 -8.72 11.22
CA ASP A 106 -3.53 -9.72 11.81
C ASP A 106 -3.95 -10.70 10.70
N ALA A 107 -3.99 -11.99 11.06
CA ALA A 107 -4.27 -13.08 10.13
C ALA A 107 -5.58 -12.90 9.35
N LEU A 108 -6.60 -12.29 9.96
CA LEU A 108 -7.91 -12.13 9.35
C LEU A 108 -7.88 -11.15 8.18
N TRP A 109 -7.29 -9.96 8.37
CA TRP A 109 -7.32 -8.94 7.32
C TRP A 109 -6.23 -9.15 6.28
N ILE A 110 -5.10 -9.74 6.65
CA ILE A 110 -4.00 -9.95 5.69
C ILE A 110 -4.29 -11.08 4.69
N GLU A 111 -5.24 -11.99 4.99
CA GLU A 111 -5.56 -13.11 4.12
C GLU A 111 -6.00 -12.65 2.72
N SER A 112 -6.90 -11.66 2.66
CA SER A 112 -7.35 -11.05 1.40
C SER A 112 -6.25 -10.27 0.67
N MET A 113 -5.12 -9.96 1.32
CA MET A 113 -3.95 -9.31 0.72
C MET A 113 -2.94 -10.28 0.12
N ASN A 114 -3.01 -11.57 0.44
CA ASN A 114 -2.00 -12.53 0.00
C ASN A 114 -1.90 -12.64 -1.54
N THR A 115 -3.01 -12.47 -2.25
CA THR A 115 -3.06 -12.44 -3.74
C THR A 115 -2.57 -11.12 -4.34
N VAL A 116 -2.58 -10.05 -3.54
CA VAL A 116 -1.94 -8.79 -3.94
C VAL A 116 -0.44 -8.90 -3.77
N LEU A 117 0.03 -9.53 -2.69
CA LEU A 117 1.44 -9.65 -2.33
C LEU A 117 2.20 -10.74 -3.11
N ASP A 118 1.49 -11.65 -3.78
CA ASP A 118 2.11 -12.66 -4.65
C ASP A 118 2.33 -12.14 -6.09
N GLU A 119 2.72 -13.04 -7.00
CA GLU A 119 2.97 -12.72 -8.41
C GLU A 119 1.71 -12.28 -9.19
N ASN A 120 0.51 -12.60 -8.70
CA ASN A 120 -0.74 -12.23 -9.36
C ASN A 120 -1.00 -10.73 -9.28
N LYS A 121 -0.61 -10.09 -8.17
CA LYS A 121 -0.77 -8.65 -7.93
C LYS A 121 -2.22 -8.18 -8.08
N LYS A 122 -3.18 -8.97 -7.59
CA LYS A 122 -4.63 -8.72 -7.73
C LYS A 122 -5.33 -8.65 -6.38
N LEU A 123 -6.13 -7.62 -6.21
CA LEU A 123 -7.07 -7.48 -5.10
C LEU A 123 -8.41 -8.08 -5.51
N CYS A 124 -8.84 -9.13 -4.82
CA CYS A 124 -10.13 -9.77 -5.04
C CYS A 124 -11.08 -9.37 -3.92
N LEU A 125 -12.13 -8.62 -4.24
CA LEU A 125 -13.15 -8.20 -3.28
C LEU A 125 -14.28 -9.23 -3.21
N VAL A 126 -14.98 -9.24 -2.08
CA VAL A 126 -16.16 -10.11 -1.86
C VAL A 126 -17.31 -9.75 -2.82
N SER A 127 -17.34 -8.53 -3.34
CA SER A 127 -18.24 -8.12 -4.44
C SER A 127 -18.05 -8.90 -5.74
N GLY A 128 -16.89 -9.57 -5.89
CA GLY A 128 -16.46 -10.16 -7.15
C GLY A 128 -15.62 -9.22 -8.02
N GLU A 129 -15.43 -7.96 -7.60
CA GLU A 129 -14.51 -7.04 -8.28
C GLU A 129 -13.06 -7.50 -8.12
N ILE A 130 -12.29 -7.43 -9.21
CA ILE A 130 -10.86 -7.74 -9.23
C ILE A 130 -10.11 -6.50 -9.69
N ILE A 131 -9.29 -5.93 -8.80
CA ILE A 131 -8.48 -4.75 -9.08
C ILE A 131 -7.03 -5.17 -9.25
N GLN A 132 -6.45 -4.89 -10.42
CA GLN A 132 -5.05 -5.19 -10.72
C GLN A 132 -4.14 -4.08 -10.18
N MET A 133 -3.13 -4.44 -9.40
CA MET A 133 -2.10 -3.52 -8.93
C MET A 133 -1.31 -2.95 -10.12
N SER A 134 -1.08 -1.63 -10.13
CA SER A 134 -0.27 -0.99 -11.15
C SER A 134 1.23 -1.19 -10.89
N LYS A 135 2.05 -1.02 -11.94
CA LYS A 135 3.52 -1.15 -11.86
C LYS A 135 4.17 -0.08 -10.96
N ASP A 136 3.48 1.04 -10.75
CA ASP A 136 3.98 2.19 -10.01
C ASP A 136 3.49 2.18 -8.54
N MET A 137 2.74 1.15 -8.15
CA MET A 137 2.31 0.95 -6.77
C MET A 137 3.36 0.23 -5.92
N THR A 138 3.31 0.45 -4.61
CA THR A 138 4.05 -0.31 -3.60
C THR A 138 3.17 -0.45 -2.37
N MET A 139 3.06 -1.66 -1.84
CA MET A 139 2.36 -1.96 -0.60
C MET A 139 3.36 -1.85 0.56
N MET A 140 3.00 -1.13 1.60
CA MET A 140 3.85 -0.91 2.76
C MET A 140 3.08 -1.22 4.04
N PHE A 141 3.74 -1.88 5.00
CA PHE A 141 3.17 -2.21 6.30
C PHE A 141 4.06 -1.62 7.39
N GLU A 142 3.53 -0.68 8.16
CA GLU A 142 4.20 -0.14 9.34
C GLU A 142 3.71 -0.91 10.57
N VAL A 143 4.59 -1.72 11.16
CA VAL A 143 4.26 -2.64 12.25
C VAL A 143 5.26 -2.51 13.40
N GLU A 144 4.80 -2.81 14.61
CA GLU A 144 5.68 -2.88 15.79
C GLU A 144 6.54 -4.14 15.78
N ASP A 145 5.90 -5.29 15.61
CA ASP A 145 6.51 -6.60 15.55
C ASP A 145 5.79 -7.50 14.52
N LEU A 146 6.30 -8.72 14.36
CA LEU A 146 5.77 -9.73 13.44
C LEU A 146 5.18 -10.94 14.18
N SER A 147 4.82 -10.78 15.46
CA SER A 147 4.36 -11.89 16.31
C SER A 147 3.10 -12.56 15.77
N GLU A 148 2.17 -11.77 15.24
CA GLU A 148 0.88 -12.22 14.69
C GLU A 148 0.93 -12.43 13.15
N ALA A 149 2.08 -12.17 12.52
CA ALA A 149 2.25 -12.34 11.08
C ALA A 149 2.67 -13.79 10.76
N SER A 150 1.98 -14.42 9.81
CA SER A 150 2.39 -15.76 9.36
C SER A 150 3.74 -15.70 8.62
N PRO A 151 4.60 -16.73 8.71
CA PRO A 151 5.84 -16.79 7.95
C PRO A 151 5.63 -16.65 6.43
N ALA A 152 4.48 -17.11 5.94
CA ALA A 152 4.09 -16.96 4.54
C ALA A 152 3.88 -15.48 4.17
N THR A 153 3.22 -14.70 5.02
CA THR A 153 3.01 -13.26 4.83
C THR A 153 4.35 -12.52 4.78
N VAL A 154 5.25 -12.82 5.72
CA VAL A 154 6.58 -12.22 5.76
C VAL A 154 7.39 -12.61 4.53
N SER A 155 7.30 -13.86 4.07
CA SER A 155 8.03 -14.34 2.90
C SER A 155 7.63 -13.69 1.58
N ARG A 156 6.47 -13.03 1.51
CA ARG A 156 5.94 -12.34 0.32
C ARG A 156 6.28 -10.85 0.28
N CYS A 157 6.74 -10.27 1.39
CA CYS A 157 7.18 -8.87 1.48
C CYS A 157 8.70 -8.74 1.35
#